data_AF-A0A7L1CWN7-F1
#
_entry.id   AF-A0A7L1CWN7-F1
#
_cell.length_a   1.000
_cell.length_b   1.000
_cell.length_c   1.000
_cell.angle_alpha   90.00
_cell.angle_beta   90.00
_cell.angle_gamma   90.00
#
_symmetry.space_group_name_H-M   'P 1'
#
loop_
_entity.id
_entity.type
_entity.pdbx_description
1 polymer ?
#
loop_
_entity_poly.entity_id
_entity_poly.type
_entity_poly.pdbx_seq_one_letter_code
_entity_poly.pdbx_strand_id
1 'polypeptide(L)'
;VSDLRSSALPGPLDVSRSMFDLRSPPHRSMKRYDSVSSVPSSTSSRKDSQGSNRSLDTITLSGDERDFGRLNVKLCYVSSVEQIWITVLHCKDLSWPSSCGDNPRICVKGIITLPKPVHFKSSAKEGSSDIEFMETFVFAIKLQSLQAVRLVFKIQTQTPRKKTIGECSLALRELSSQESSHWLDIAPPSK
;
A
#
# COMPACT_ATOMS: atom_id res chain seq x y z
N VAL A 1 -46.14 36.94 -47.90
CA VAL A 1 -45.15 36.33 -48.83
C VAL A 1 -44.63 35.09 -48.12
N SER A 2 -45.44 34.02 -48.10
CA SER A 2 -45.45 32.89 -49.06
C SER A 2 -44.28 31.93 -48.76
N ASP A 3 -44.50 30.81 -48.07
CA ASP A 3 -44.99 29.50 -48.59
C ASP A 3 -43.95 28.82 -49.50
N LEU A 4 -43.63 27.52 -49.49
CA LEU A 4 -44.13 26.29 -48.87
C LEU A 4 -43.19 25.16 -49.39
N ARG A 5 -42.92 24.09 -48.63
CA ARG A 5 -43.24 22.69 -48.99
C ARG A 5 -42.41 21.61 -48.29
N SER A 6 -43.17 20.78 -47.58
CA SER A 6 -42.92 19.48 -46.99
C SER A 6 -42.84 18.33 -48.01
N SER A 7 -42.35 17.16 -47.55
CA SER A 7 -42.95 15.81 -47.68
C SER A 7 -41.90 14.78 -47.22
N ALA A 8 -42.16 13.57 -46.72
CA ALA A 8 -43.31 12.83 -46.17
C ALA A 8 -42.75 11.53 -45.55
N LEU A 9 -43.49 10.91 -44.61
CA LEU A 9 -43.30 9.59 -43.94
C LEU A 9 -43.49 8.39 -44.92
N PRO A 10 -43.64 7.07 -44.56
CA PRO A 10 -43.40 6.23 -43.33
C PRO A 10 -42.77 4.80 -43.57
N GLY A 11 -42.26 4.13 -42.50
CA GLY A 11 -42.19 2.64 -42.24
C GLY A 11 -41.46 1.68 -43.23
N PRO A 12 -41.26 0.35 -42.95
CA PRO A 12 -41.74 -0.52 -41.86
C PRO A 12 -40.65 -1.40 -41.16
N LEU A 13 -41.14 -2.32 -40.29
CA LEU A 13 -40.45 -3.37 -39.50
C LEU A 13 -39.65 -4.40 -40.34
N ASP A 14 -38.55 -4.92 -39.80
CA ASP A 14 -38.20 -6.34 -39.97
C ASP A 14 -37.39 -6.90 -38.78
N VAL A 15 -37.68 -8.17 -38.50
CA VAL A 15 -37.37 -8.96 -37.33
C VAL A 15 -36.37 -10.01 -37.80
N SER A 16 -35.18 -10.11 -37.21
CA SER A 16 -34.27 -11.23 -37.50
C SER A 16 -33.83 -11.96 -36.25
N ARG A 17 -34.30 -13.21 -36.20
CA ARG A 17 -34.05 -14.31 -35.26
C ARG A 17 -32.75 -15.04 -35.61
N SER A 18 -32.08 -15.58 -34.58
CA SER A 18 -31.38 -16.88 -34.62
C SER A 18 -31.02 -17.23 -33.16
N MET A 19 -31.67 -18.13 -32.40
CA MET A 19 -32.00 -19.56 -32.53
C MET A 19 -30.78 -20.48 -32.63
N PHE A 20 -30.22 -20.88 -31.48
CA PHE A 20 -29.66 -22.22 -31.31
C PHE A 20 -30.41 -22.91 -30.16
N ASP A 21 -31.24 -23.87 -30.56
CA ASP A 21 -31.92 -24.84 -29.71
C ASP A 21 -31.33 -26.22 -30.06
N LEU A 22 -30.82 -26.95 -29.08
CA LEU A 22 -30.55 -28.38 -29.20
C LEU A 22 -31.41 -29.11 -28.17
N ARG A 23 -32.55 -29.56 -28.69
CA ARG A 23 -33.43 -30.60 -28.17
C ARG A 23 -32.67 -31.84 -27.71
N SER A 24 -33.13 -32.41 -26.59
CA SER A 24 -33.58 -33.83 -26.56
C SER A 24 -34.51 -34.09 -25.36
N PRO A 25 -35.69 -34.71 -25.55
CA PRO A 25 -36.70 -34.99 -24.52
C PRO A 25 -36.79 -36.52 -24.19
N PRO A 26 -37.90 -37.10 -23.63
CA PRO A 26 -37.96 -37.55 -22.23
C PRO A 26 -38.39 -39.03 -22.03
N HIS A 27 -38.19 -39.62 -20.85
CA HIS A 27 -38.91 -40.83 -20.41
C HIS A 27 -38.95 -40.90 -18.87
N ARG A 28 -40.06 -40.56 -18.19
CA ARG A 28 -41.28 -41.32 -17.84
C ARG A 28 -41.19 -42.08 -16.49
N SER A 29 -42.21 -41.77 -15.66
CA SER A 29 -42.93 -42.59 -14.65
C SER A 29 -42.33 -42.97 -13.27
N MET A 30 -42.81 -42.26 -12.24
CA MET A 30 -43.62 -42.66 -11.06
C MET A 30 -43.26 -43.86 -10.11
N LYS A 31 -43.63 -43.62 -8.83
CA LYS A 31 -43.86 -44.52 -7.64
C LYS A 31 -42.62 -44.74 -6.76
N ARG A 32 -42.66 -44.71 -5.42
CA ARG A 32 -43.74 -44.89 -4.42
C ARG A 32 -43.25 -44.43 -3.02
N TYR A 33 -44.19 -44.24 -2.11
CA TYR A 33 -44.09 -43.78 -0.70
C TYR A 33 -43.56 -44.82 0.32
N ASP A 34 -43.11 -44.26 1.46
CA ASP A 34 -43.07 -44.71 2.88
C ASP A 34 -42.26 -45.94 3.34
N SER A 35 -41.46 -45.75 4.40
CA SER A 35 -41.79 -46.22 5.77
C SER A 35 -40.63 -46.06 6.79
N VAL A 36 -41.06 -45.89 8.04
CA VAL A 36 -40.34 -45.66 9.31
C VAL A 36 -39.75 -46.92 9.96
N SER A 37 -38.74 -46.76 10.83
CA SER A 37 -38.39 -47.48 12.09
C SER A 37 -36.85 -47.49 12.28
N SER A 38 -36.25 -46.88 13.31
CA SER A 38 -36.24 -47.14 14.77
C SER A 38 -35.46 -48.39 15.18
N VAL A 39 -34.18 -48.27 15.59
CA VAL A 39 -33.72 -48.67 16.95
C VAL A 39 -32.29 -48.13 17.26
N PRO A 40 -31.97 -47.86 18.54
CA PRO A 40 -30.75 -47.21 19.02
C PRO A 40 -29.72 -48.21 19.56
N SER A 41 -28.47 -47.79 19.73
CA SER A 41 -27.55 -48.35 20.73
C SER A 41 -26.50 -47.32 21.12
N SER A 42 -26.53 -46.99 22.42
CA SER A 42 -25.63 -46.09 23.12
C SER A 42 -24.36 -46.82 23.59
N THR A 43 -23.46 -46.01 24.16
CA THR A 43 -22.32 -46.34 25.04
C THR A 43 -21.02 -46.65 24.31
N SER A 44 -19.84 -46.17 24.70
CA SER A 44 -19.40 -45.14 25.64
C SER A 44 -17.88 -45.10 25.50
N SER A 45 -17.29 -43.91 25.39
CA SER A 45 -15.88 -43.73 25.76
C SER A 45 -15.60 -42.23 25.83
N ARG A 46 -15.81 -41.68 27.04
CA ARG A 46 -15.12 -40.47 27.46
C ARG A 46 -13.62 -40.76 27.37
N LYS A 47 -12.92 -40.07 26.48
CA LYS A 47 -11.47 -39.94 26.58
C LYS A 47 -11.14 -38.45 26.59
N ASP A 48 -10.89 -37.95 27.79
CA ASP A 48 -10.22 -36.70 28.02
C ASP A 48 -8.94 -36.64 27.18
N SER A 49 -8.90 -35.69 26.25
CA SER A 49 -7.67 -35.24 25.62
C SER A 49 -7.41 -33.84 26.15
N GLN A 50 -6.79 -33.86 27.32
CA GLN A 50 -6.17 -32.76 28.00
C GLN A 50 -5.24 -32.01 27.04
N GLY A 51 -5.51 -30.72 26.87
CA GLY A 51 -4.55 -29.66 26.53
C GLY A 51 -3.59 -29.91 25.37
N SER A 52 -3.85 -29.28 24.23
CA SER A 52 -2.76 -28.70 23.44
C SER A 52 -3.23 -27.43 22.72
N ASN A 53 -3.45 -26.36 23.50
CA ASN A 53 -3.41 -24.99 22.99
C ASN A 53 -1.95 -24.54 22.86
N ARG A 54 -1.19 -25.26 22.04
CA ARG A 54 0.08 -24.77 21.53
C ARG A 54 0.02 -24.90 20.02
N SER A 55 -0.80 -24.04 19.41
CA SER A 55 -0.44 -23.56 18.08
C SER A 55 0.99 -23.08 18.24
N LEU A 56 1.92 -23.82 17.65
CA LEU A 56 3.30 -23.41 17.52
C LEU A 56 3.28 -21.95 17.08
N ASP A 57 3.79 -21.10 17.94
CA ASP A 57 4.38 -19.85 17.52
C ASP A 57 5.39 -20.23 16.44
N THR A 58 4.98 -20.13 15.17
CA THR A 58 5.94 -20.02 14.08
C THR A 58 6.59 -18.66 14.25
N ILE A 59 7.50 -18.59 15.22
CA ILE A 59 8.52 -17.57 15.26
C ILE A 59 9.33 -17.85 13.99
N THR A 60 9.02 -17.14 12.91
CA THR A 60 9.92 -17.07 11.76
C THR A 60 11.16 -16.34 12.24
N LEU A 61 12.07 -17.09 12.88
CA LEU A 61 13.46 -16.74 13.17
C LEU A 61 14.29 -16.75 11.88
N SER A 62 13.74 -16.20 10.79
CA SER A 62 14.54 -15.63 9.74
C SER A 62 14.58 -14.14 10.05
N GLY A 63 15.58 -13.74 10.84
CA GLY A 63 16.15 -12.41 10.64
C GLY A 63 16.67 -12.39 9.22
N ASP A 64 15.76 -12.22 8.27
CA ASP A 64 16.07 -11.97 6.89
C ASP A 64 16.77 -10.62 6.95
N GLU A 65 18.08 -10.62 6.79
CA GLU A 65 18.91 -9.43 6.59
C GLU A 65 18.54 -8.81 5.24
N ARG A 66 17.25 -8.49 5.08
CA ARG A 66 16.69 -7.96 3.87
C ARG A 66 17.21 -6.54 3.77
N ASP A 67 17.96 -6.28 2.72
CA ASP A 67 18.40 -4.93 2.39
C ASP A 67 17.17 -4.12 1.92
N PHE A 68 16.84 -3.03 2.61
CA PHE A 68 15.74 -2.14 2.25
C PHE A 68 16.22 -0.97 1.38
N GLY A 69 17.50 -0.94 0.99
CA GLY A 69 18.11 0.11 0.21
C GLY A 69 18.49 1.33 1.03
N ARG A 70 18.78 2.43 0.34
CA ARG A 70 19.30 3.66 0.93
C ARG A 70 18.60 4.89 0.40
N LEU A 71 18.40 5.88 1.25
CA LEU A 71 17.84 7.18 0.90
C LEU A 71 18.95 8.24 0.86
N ASN A 72 19.05 8.97 -0.24
CA ASN A 72 19.91 10.15 -0.33
C ASN A 72 19.11 11.44 -0.12
N VAL A 73 19.59 12.26 0.82
CA VAL A 73 18.99 13.56 1.13
C VAL A 73 20.07 14.63 1.23
N LYS A 74 19.69 15.87 0.93
CA LYS A 74 20.51 17.04 1.19
C LYS A 74 19.85 17.95 2.21
N LEU A 75 20.66 18.50 3.11
CA LEU A 75 20.23 19.43 4.14
C LEU A 75 21.03 20.73 4.06
N CYS A 76 20.35 21.85 4.21
CA CYS A 76 20.93 23.18 4.38
C CYS A 76 20.09 23.99 5.37
N TYR A 77 20.74 24.81 6.19
CA TYR A 77 20.07 25.73 7.11
C TYR A 77 20.49 27.17 6.86
N VAL A 78 19.51 28.03 6.58
CA VAL A 78 19.72 29.44 6.30
C VAL A 78 19.33 30.27 7.53
N SER A 79 20.32 30.64 8.34
CA SER A 79 20.08 31.34 9.61
C SER A 79 19.46 32.72 9.46
N SER A 80 19.72 33.44 8.36
CA SER A 80 19.18 34.79 8.13
C SER A 80 17.66 34.83 8.02
N VAL A 81 17.03 33.71 7.64
CA VAL A 81 15.57 33.57 7.50
C VAL A 81 15.00 32.46 8.40
N GLU A 82 15.82 31.91 9.29
CA GLU A 82 15.50 30.76 10.15
C GLU A 82 14.88 29.58 9.39
N GLN A 83 15.43 29.21 8.23
CA GLN A 83 14.86 28.14 7.39
C GLN A 83 15.73 26.89 7.32
N ILE A 84 15.12 25.73 7.49
CA ILE A 84 15.70 24.44 7.08
C ILE A 84 15.19 24.06 5.69
N TRP A 85 16.12 23.67 4.83
CA TRP A 85 15.91 23.19 3.48
C TRP A 85 16.25 21.70 3.45
N ILE A 86 15.27 20.89 3.05
CA ILE A 86 15.38 19.42 3.01
C ILE A 86 15.09 18.98 1.59
N THR A 87 16.10 18.50 0.88
CA THR A 87 15.94 17.97 -0.48
C THR A 87 16.01 16.45 -0.45
N VAL A 88 14.92 15.80 -0.86
CA VAL A 88 14.87 14.36 -1.07
C VAL A 88 15.34 14.09 -2.49
N LEU A 89 16.51 13.44 -2.64
CA LEU A 89 17.14 13.24 -3.95
C LEU A 89 16.64 11.95 -4.60
N HIS A 90 17.10 10.80 -4.10
CA HIS A 90 16.72 9.51 -4.64
C HIS A 90 16.83 8.38 -3.62
N CYS A 91 16.03 7.34 -3.81
CA CYS A 91 16.26 6.04 -3.20
C CYS A 91 17.13 5.19 -4.14
N LYS A 92 18.05 4.41 -3.58
CA LYS A 92 18.82 3.39 -4.31
C LYS A 92 18.69 2.03 -3.68
N ASP A 93 18.86 1.00 -4.51
CA ASP A 93 18.84 -0.40 -4.08
C ASP A 93 17.55 -0.74 -3.31
N LEU A 94 16.45 -0.04 -3.59
CA LEU A 94 15.19 -0.16 -2.85
C LEU A 94 14.55 -1.50 -3.14
N SER A 95 14.24 -2.24 -2.08
CA SER A 95 13.47 -3.48 -2.14
C SER A 95 12.20 -3.34 -1.30
N TRP A 96 11.15 -4.07 -1.67
CA TRP A 96 9.91 -4.12 -0.89
C TRP A 96 9.31 -5.52 -0.84
N PRO A 97 8.56 -5.83 0.22
CA PRO A 97 7.87 -7.12 0.31
C PRO A 97 6.82 -7.27 -0.79
N SER A 98 6.61 -8.51 -1.29
CA SER A 98 5.53 -8.84 -2.23
C SER A 98 4.14 -8.43 -1.74
N SER A 99 3.97 -8.31 -0.41
CA SER A 99 2.73 -7.80 0.19
C SER A 99 2.36 -6.35 -0.20
N CYS A 100 3.29 -5.61 -0.78
CA CYS A 100 3.09 -4.26 -1.33
C CYS A 100 2.53 -4.27 -2.76
N GLY A 101 2.48 -5.43 -3.41
CA GLY A 101 2.12 -5.59 -4.82
C GLY A 101 3.33 -5.46 -5.75
N ASP A 102 3.13 -5.79 -7.02
CA ASP A 102 4.21 -5.87 -8.02
C ASP A 102 4.74 -4.48 -8.41
N ASN A 103 3.83 -3.50 -8.60
CA ASN A 103 4.15 -2.14 -9.02
C ASN A 103 3.55 -1.10 -8.06
N PRO A 104 4.04 -1.00 -6.81
CA PRO A 104 3.53 -0.02 -5.86
C PRO A 104 3.92 1.39 -6.29
N ARG A 105 3.08 2.38 -5.99
CA ARG A 105 3.52 3.79 -6.00
C ARG A 105 4.21 4.13 -4.69
N ILE A 106 5.42 4.63 -4.74
CA ILE A 106 6.28 4.89 -3.59
C ILE A 106 6.42 6.39 -3.34
N CYS A 107 6.30 6.80 -2.08
CA CYS A 107 6.53 8.17 -1.63
C CYS A 107 7.37 8.19 -0.36
N VAL A 108 8.10 9.28 -0.14
CA VAL A 108 8.88 9.51 1.08
C VAL A 108 8.09 10.44 1.99
N LYS A 109 7.76 10.00 3.20
CA LYS A 109 7.17 10.83 4.25
C LYS A 109 8.25 11.27 5.22
N GLY A 110 8.51 12.56 5.32
CA GLY A 110 9.42 13.14 6.30
C GLY A 110 8.70 13.65 7.55
N ILE A 111 9.39 13.59 8.69
CA ILE A 111 8.90 14.01 10.01
C ILE A 111 10.04 14.68 10.77
N ILE A 112 9.89 15.96 11.09
CA ILE A 112 10.77 16.65 12.05
C ILE A 112 10.17 16.42 13.44
N THR A 113 10.92 15.77 14.33
CA THR A 113 10.46 15.27 15.64
C THR A 113 10.43 16.35 16.73
N LEU A 114 9.87 17.51 16.39
CA LEU A 114 9.57 18.58 17.34
C LEU A 114 8.42 18.18 18.30
N PRO A 115 8.23 18.89 19.43
CA PRO A 115 7.07 18.68 20.32
C PRO A 115 5.72 18.73 19.58
N LYS A 116 5.63 19.62 18.58
CA LYS A 116 4.60 19.57 17.54
C LYS A 116 5.26 19.10 16.24
N PRO A 117 5.13 17.81 15.88
CA PRO A 117 5.80 17.26 14.71
C PRO A 117 5.42 17.99 13.42
N VAL A 118 6.43 18.25 12.59
CA VAL A 118 6.22 18.79 11.23
C VAL A 118 6.32 17.65 10.24
N HIS A 119 5.28 17.47 9.43
CA HIS A 119 5.22 16.39 8.45
C HIS A 119 5.29 16.96 7.03
N PHE A 120 5.98 16.25 6.15
CA PHE A 120 5.97 16.50 4.72
C PHE A 120 5.99 15.19 3.96
N LYS A 121 5.68 15.25 2.67
CA LYS A 121 5.64 14.08 1.81
C LYS A 121 6.01 14.46 0.39
N SER A 122 6.81 13.61 -0.24
CA SER A 122 7.09 13.70 -1.67
C SER A 122 5.89 13.35 -2.53
N SER A 123 5.98 13.67 -3.82
CA SER A 123 5.15 13.04 -4.83
C SER A 123 5.34 11.52 -4.82
N ALA A 124 4.31 10.80 -5.23
CA ALA A 124 4.38 9.36 -5.36
C ALA A 124 4.86 8.97 -6.76
N LYS A 125 5.96 8.24 -6.81
CA LYS A 125 6.61 7.75 -8.03
C LYS A 125 6.25 6.29 -8.25
N GLU A 126 6.41 5.81 -9.47
CA GLU A 126 6.33 4.38 -9.75
C GLU A 126 7.48 3.64 -9.02
N GLY A 127 7.19 2.45 -8.51
CA GLY A 127 8.16 1.66 -7.76
C GLY A 127 9.24 1.09 -8.67
N SER A 128 10.48 1.46 -8.41
CA SER A 128 11.69 0.90 -9.02
C SER A 128 12.78 0.74 -7.96
N SER A 129 13.86 0.01 -8.28
CA SER A 129 15.00 -0.14 -7.36
C SER A 129 15.70 1.19 -7.11
N ASP A 130 15.83 2.01 -8.14
CA ASP A 130 16.34 3.38 -8.06
C ASP A 130 15.21 4.37 -8.41
N ILE A 131 14.87 5.26 -7.49
CA ILE A 131 13.77 6.23 -7.65
C ILE A 131 14.28 7.64 -7.42
N GLU A 132 14.08 8.52 -8.39
CA GLU A 132 14.41 9.93 -8.29
C GLU A 132 13.19 10.79 -7.89
N PHE A 133 13.37 11.59 -6.84
CA PHE A 133 12.37 12.54 -6.35
C PHE A 133 12.76 13.97 -6.73
N MET A 134 13.95 14.42 -6.35
CA MET A 134 14.44 15.79 -6.54
C MET A 134 13.47 16.85 -6.01
N GLU A 135 12.94 16.61 -4.82
CA GLU A 135 11.93 17.47 -4.19
C GLU A 135 12.48 18.16 -2.95
N THR A 136 12.36 19.49 -2.91
CA THR A 136 12.81 20.32 -1.79
C THR A 136 11.63 20.78 -0.94
N PHE A 137 11.77 20.63 0.38
CA PHE A 137 10.83 21.09 1.39
C PHE A 137 11.51 22.14 2.27
N VAL A 138 10.84 23.26 2.51
CA VAL A 138 11.38 24.39 3.26
C VAL A 138 10.48 24.71 4.44
N PHE A 139 11.07 24.86 5.62
CA PHE A 139 10.34 25.20 6.85
C PHE A 139 11.04 26.30 7.62
N ALA A 140 10.26 27.30 8.05
CA ALA A 140 10.74 28.36 8.95
C ALA A 140 10.74 27.85 10.41
N ILE A 141 11.89 27.37 10.88
CA ILE A 141 12.09 26.79 12.20
C ILE A 141 13.44 27.26 12.75
N LYS A 142 13.45 27.72 14.00
CA LYS A 142 14.67 28.16 14.68
C LYS A 142 15.70 27.04 14.82
N LEU A 143 16.98 27.38 14.63
CA LEU A 143 18.09 26.43 14.69
C LEU A 143 18.13 25.67 16.02
N GLN A 144 17.95 26.38 17.14
CA GLN A 144 17.97 25.79 18.48
C GLN A 144 16.93 24.67 18.65
N SER A 145 15.74 24.84 18.04
CA SER A 145 14.68 23.82 18.08
C SER A 145 15.05 22.59 17.24
N LEU A 146 15.79 22.77 16.14
CA LEU A 146 16.21 21.68 15.26
C LEU A 146 17.36 20.87 15.86
N GLN A 147 18.31 21.51 16.53
CA GLN A 147 19.51 20.83 17.04
C GLN A 147 19.23 19.76 18.11
N ALA A 148 18.08 19.82 18.78
CA ALA A 148 17.67 18.83 19.78
C ALA A 148 16.88 17.65 19.19
N VAL A 149 16.54 17.65 17.90
CA VAL A 149 15.58 16.70 17.33
C VAL A 149 16.17 15.90 16.16
N ARG A 150 15.37 14.94 15.68
CA ARG A 150 15.68 14.09 14.52
C ARG A 150 14.74 14.38 13.36
N LEU A 151 15.26 14.22 12.15
CA LEU A 151 14.48 14.09 10.93
C LEU A 151 14.31 12.60 10.63
N VAL A 152 13.07 12.14 10.60
CA VAL A 152 12.71 10.75 10.33
C VAL A 152 12.05 10.67 8.96
N PHE A 153 12.51 9.75 8.13
CA PHE A 153 11.92 9.44 6.84
C PHE A 153 11.27 8.06 6.89
N LYS A 154 10.05 7.95 6.37
CA LYS A 154 9.35 6.68 6.16
C LYS A 154 9.10 6.51 4.67
N ILE A 155 9.55 5.40 4.12
CA ILE A 155 9.33 5.05 2.73
C ILE A 155 8.00 4.31 2.69
N GLN A 156 7.02 4.84 1.96
CA GLN A 156 5.65 4.34 2.00
C GLN A 156 5.11 4.03 0.62
N THR A 157 4.36 2.93 0.53
CA THR A 157 3.48 2.68 -0.62
C THR A 157 2.22 3.55 -0.51
N GLN A 158 1.68 3.98 -1.65
CA GLN A 158 0.41 4.69 -1.73
C GLN A 158 -0.70 3.81 -2.31
N THR A 159 -0.39 2.96 -3.30
CA THR A 159 -1.35 2.08 -3.98
C THR A 159 -0.80 0.65 -4.05
N PRO A 160 -1.64 -0.39 -3.87
CA PRO A 160 -3.08 -0.36 -3.60
C PRO A 160 -3.43 -0.10 -2.12
N ARG A 161 -2.47 -0.24 -1.20
CA ARG A 161 -2.65 0.05 0.23
C ARG A 161 -1.45 0.79 0.78
N LYS A 162 -1.70 1.70 1.72
CA LYS A 162 -0.64 2.42 2.42
C LYS A 162 0.08 1.48 3.38
N LYS A 163 1.36 1.23 3.14
CA LYS A 163 2.26 0.47 4.01
C LYS A 163 3.60 1.18 4.10
N THR A 164 4.25 1.10 5.24
CA THR A 164 5.64 1.55 5.37
C THR A 164 6.55 0.39 4.99
N ILE A 165 7.42 0.60 4.01
CA ILE A 165 8.43 -0.35 3.57
C ILE A 165 9.58 -0.38 4.58
N GLY A 166 10.05 0.80 4.97
CA GLY A 166 11.12 0.98 5.92
C GLY A 166 11.21 2.43 6.37
N GLU A 167 12.15 2.70 7.27
CA GLU A 167 12.42 4.02 7.79
C GLU A 167 13.90 4.26 8.04
N CYS A 168 14.31 5.52 7.98
CA CYS A 168 15.64 5.95 8.34
C CYS A 168 15.56 7.31 9.04
N SER A 169 16.62 7.70 9.74
CA SER A 169 16.61 8.97 10.45
C SER A 169 17.98 9.59 10.61
N LEU A 170 17.99 10.92 10.66
CA LEU A 170 19.19 11.76 10.76
C LEU A 170 19.02 12.75 11.90
N ALA A 171 20.05 12.89 12.74
CA ALA A 171 20.06 13.91 13.79
C ALA A 171 20.30 15.30 13.16
N LEU A 172 19.59 16.31 13.62
CA LEU A 172 19.71 17.68 13.09
C LEU A 172 20.66 18.57 13.92
N ARG A 173 21.59 17.96 14.65
CA ARG A 173 22.54 18.65 15.55
C ARG A 173 23.54 19.53 14.79
N GLU A 174 24.01 19.04 13.65
CA GLU A 174 25.10 19.63 12.86
C GLU A 174 24.55 20.25 11.57
N LEU A 175 23.62 21.20 11.71
CA LEU A 175 23.08 21.97 10.58
C LEU A 175 23.97 23.19 10.30
N SER A 176 24.21 23.46 9.01
CA SER A 176 25.00 24.60 8.55
C SER A 176 24.39 25.23 7.30
N SER A 177 24.89 26.42 6.91
CA SER A 177 24.54 27.07 5.65
C SER A 177 25.14 26.40 4.42
N GLN A 178 26.13 25.52 4.59
CA GLN A 178 26.64 24.68 3.52
C GLN A 178 25.72 23.48 3.33
N GLU A 179 25.33 23.23 2.08
CA GLU A 179 24.56 22.05 1.73
C GLU A 179 25.37 20.77 2.03
N SER A 180 24.78 19.88 2.81
CA SER A 180 25.36 18.60 3.21
C SER A 180 24.54 17.45 2.60
N SER A 181 25.21 16.46 1.99
CA SER A 181 24.57 15.28 1.40
C SER A 181 24.74 14.07 2.32
N HIS A 182 23.66 13.35 2.55
CA HIS A 182 23.59 12.22 3.49
C HIS A 182 23.01 11.00 2.80
N TRP A 183 23.68 9.86 2.96
CA TRP A 183 23.17 8.55 2.60
C TRP A 183 22.71 7.85 3.86
N LEU A 184 21.44 7.46 3.90
CA LEU A 184 20.80 6.85 5.06
C LEU A 184 20.32 5.45 4.71
N ASP A 185 20.85 4.45 5.42
CA ASP A 185 20.37 3.07 5.30
C ASP A 185 18.93 2.97 5.78
N ILE A 186 18.09 2.32 4.96
CA ILE A 186 16.70 2.09 5.30
C ILE A 186 16.64 0.86 6.19
N ALA A 187 16.06 1.02 7.37
CA ALA A 187 15.85 -0.05 8.32
C ALA A 187 14.38 -0.54 8.24
N PRO A 188 14.10 -1.75 8.75
CA PRO A 188 12.73 -2.20 8.95
C PRO A 188 11.91 -1.18 9.75
N PRO A 189 10.62 -1.02 9.45
CA PRO A 189 9.76 -0.09 10.20
C PRO A 189 9.68 -0.52 11.67
N SER A 190 9.81 0.44 12.60
CA SER A 190 9.57 0.22 14.03
C SER A 190 8.16 -0.35 14.27
N LYS A 191 8.02 -1.35 15.15
CA LYS A 191 6.74 -1.94 15.58
C LYS A 191 5.88 -0.95 16.37
#